data_AF-A0A9X8ZD29-F1
#
_entry.id   AF-A0A9X8ZD29-F1
#
_cell.length_a   1.000
_cell.length_b   1.000
_cell.length_c   1.000
_cell.angle_alpha   90.00
_cell.angle_beta   90.00
_cell.angle_gamma   90.00
#
_symmetry.space_group_name_H-M   'P 1'
#
loop_
_entity.id
_entity.type
_entity.pdbx_description
1 polymer ?
#
loop_
_entity_poly.entity_id
_entity_poly.type
_entity_poly.pdbx_seq_one_letter_code
_entity_poly.pdbx_strand_id
1 'polypeptide(L)'
;MKVVLPFVIAMIALTGCSAIANDGASELKWFKTKEESINHGIKEEKMKKEDIIGEISENGETFVIYKKQVEEGLGVGVSSISEQDGKFAWYDPDQDVLVKNDKVKKYSSQISWGTTTQSGKEFTVYAGLSEDQSPLVKTPTSEVSPTIDKKTGIYFYIEPNK
;
A
#
# COMPACT_ATOMS: atom_id res chain seq x y z
N MET A 1 74.60 5.84 19.61
CA MET A 1 74.08 6.45 18.35
C MET A 1 74.07 5.36 17.29
N LYS A 2 72.98 4.97 16.61
CA LYS A 2 71.58 5.41 16.55
C LYS A 2 70.73 4.13 16.47
N VAL A 3 69.67 4.07 17.26
CA VAL A 3 68.69 2.97 17.29
C VAL A 3 67.83 3.08 16.05
N VAL A 4 67.75 2.03 15.23
CA VAL A 4 66.84 1.97 14.08
C VAL A 4 65.56 1.29 14.55
N LEU A 5 64.52 2.10 14.70
CA LEU A 5 63.18 1.74 15.15
C LEU A 5 62.41 1.09 13.99
N PRO A 6 61.89 -0.15 14.09
CA PRO A 6 60.96 -0.65 13.10
C PRO A 6 59.56 -0.09 13.39
N PHE A 7 59.11 0.80 12.51
CA PHE A 7 57.77 1.37 12.51
C PHE A 7 56.78 0.28 12.05
N VAL A 8 56.15 -0.40 13.01
CA VAL A 8 55.04 -1.34 12.75
C VAL A 8 53.80 -0.51 12.40
N ILE A 9 53.55 -0.32 11.09
CA ILE A 9 52.28 0.19 10.59
C ILE A 9 51.30 -0.98 10.57
N ALA A 10 50.53 -1.11 11.64
CA ALA A 10 49.33 -1.93 11.65
C ALA A 10 48.29 -1.27 10.72
N MET A 11 48.20 -1.75 9.47
CA MET A 11 47.02 -1.54 8.64
C MET A 11 45.85 -2.30 9.27
N ILE A 12 45.13 -1.63 10.16
CA ILE A 12 43.77 -2.03 10.50
C ILE A 12 42.92 -1.64 9.28
N ALA A 13 42.71 -2.60 8.39
CA ALA A 13 41.65 -2.50 7.40
C ALA A 13 40.32 -2.55 8.18
N LEU A 14 39.82 -1.36 8.55
CA LEU A 14 38.42 -1.15 8.87
C LEU A 14 37.62 -1.35 7.58
N THR A 15 37.40 -2.60 7.18
CA THR A 15 36.29 -2.92 6.28
C THR A 15 35.00 -2.80 7.08
N GLY A 16 34.64 -1.55 7.37
CA GLY A 16 33.27 -1.18 7.71
C GLY A 16 32.45 -1.28 6.44
N CYS A 17 32.00 -2.48 6.10
CA CYS A 17 30.83 -2.62 5.25
C CYS A 17 29.62 -2.44 6.15
N SER A 18 29.07 -1.24 6.04
CA SER A 18 27.78 -0.79 6.56
C SER A 18 26.68 -1.83 6.36
N ALA A 19 26.40 -2.62 7.39
CA ALA A 19 25.10 -3.22 7.64
C ALA A 19 24.39 -2.36 8.69
N ILE A 20 24.14 -1.09 8.33
CA ILE A 20 23.09 -0.29 8.97
C ILE A 20 22.09 -0.06 7.85
N ALA A 21 21.27 -1.08 7.59
CA ALA A 21 20.07 -0.95 6.81
C ALA A 21 18.93 -0.78 7.83
N ASN A 22 18.50 0.48 7.97
CA ASN A 22 17.29 0.97 8.63
C ASN A 22 16.46 -0.03 9.44
N ASP A 23 16.56 0.10 10.76
CA ASP A 23 15.51 -0.24 11.71
C ASP A 23 14.22 0.54 11.35
N GLY A 24 13.21 -0.13 10.79
CA GLY A 24 11.88 0.46 10.60
C GLY A 24 10.99 -0.16 9.52
N ALA A 25 11.56 -0.88 8.55
CA ALA A 25 10.77 -1.65 7.59
C ALA A 25 10.43 -3.00 8.23
N SER A 26 9.15 -3.28 8.52
CA SER A 26 8.76 -4.64 8.88
C SER A 26 9.15 -5.54 7.71
N GLU A 27 9.97 -6.57 7.95
CA GLU A 27 10.35 -7.51 6.90
C GLU A 27 9.09 -8.08 6.25
N LEU A 28 9.00 -7.93 4.93
CA LEU A 28 7.85 -8.39 4.15
C LEU A 28 7.68 -9.91 4.32
N LYS A 29 6.51 -10.33 4.80
CA LYS A 29 6.25 -11.74 5.09
C LYS A 29 5.67 -12.46 3.87
N TRP A 30 6.38 -13.50 3.43
CA TRP A 30 6.04 -14.29 2.24
C TRP A 30 5.29 -15.58 2.58
N PHE A 31 4.28 -15.90 1.77
CA PHE A 31 3.38 -17.03 1.89
C PHE A 31 3.35 -17.86 0.62
N LYS A 32 2.86 -19.10 0.71
CA LYS A 32 2.77 -19.99 -0.45
C LYS A 32 1.57 -19.68 -1.33
N THR A 33 0.54 -19.06 -0.77
CA THR A 33 -0.68 -18.72 -1.51
C THR A 33 -1.08 -17.27 -1.31
N LYS A 34 -1.76 -16.71 -2.32
CA LYS A 34 -2.38 -15.39 -2.24
C LYS A 34 -3.35 -15.28 -1.06
N GLU A 35 -4.14 -16.33 -0.81
CA GLU A 35 -5.10 -16.36 0.29
C GLU A 35 -4.42 -16.29 1.66
N GLU A 36 -3.30 -16.97 1.86
CA GLU A 36 -2.51 -16.86 3.10
C GLU A 36 -1.99 -15.44 3.31
N SER A 37 -1.51 -14.80 2.24
CA SER A 37 -1.07 -13.40 2.25
C SER A 37 -2.21 -12.43 2.60
N ILE A 38 -3.39 -12.59 1.99
CA ILE A 38 -4.57 -11.77 2.31
C ILE A 38 -5.01 -12.00 3.76
N ASN A 39 -5.05 -13.24 4.24
CA ASN A 39 -5.39 -13.57 5.62
C ASN A 39 -4.39 -13.00 6.64
N HIS A 40 -3.13 -12.82 6.23
CA HIS A 40 -2.15 -12.09 7.03
C HIS A 40 -2.44 -10.60 7.05
N GLY A 41 -2.68 -9.98 5.89
CA GLY A 41 -3.08 -8.57 5.77
C GLY A 41 -4.30 -8.22 6.61
N ILE A 42 -5.35 -9.06 6.58
CA ILE A 42 -6.55 -8.92 7.42
C ILE A 42 -6.18 -8.80 8.91
N LYS A 43 -5.18 -9.55 9.38
CA LYS A 43 -4.75 -9.52 10.78
C LYS A 43 -3.91 -8.29 11.10
N GLU A 44 -2.98 -7.92 10.23
CA GLU A 44 -2.15 -6.72 10.38
C GLU A 44 -3.02 -5.46 10.42
N GLU A 45 -3.99 -5.37 9.51
CA GLU A 45 -4.95 -4.26 9.42
C GLU A 45 -6.04 -4.27 10.50
N LYS A 46 -6.11 -5.34 11.31
CA LYS A 46 -7.15 -5.57 12.32
C LYS A 46 -8.57 -5.47 11.73
N MET A 47 -8.73 -5.90 10.48
CA MET A 47 -10.00 -5.88 9.76
C MET A 47 -10.67 -7.26 9.76
N LYS A 48 -11.91 -7.32 9.28
CA LYS A 48 -12.62 -8.58 9.00
C LYS A 48 -12.58 -8.89 7.52
N LYS A 49 -12.87 -10.13 7.14
CA LYS A 49 -12.94 -10.53 5.72
C LYS A 49 -14.01 -9.74 4.96
N GLU A 50 -15.11 -9.38 5.63
CA GLU A 50 -16.21 -8.60 5.04
C GLU A 50 -15.87 -7.11 4.85
N ASP A 51 -14.72 -6.68 5.37
CA ASP A 51 -14.22 -5.33 5.15
C ASP A 51 -13.46 -5.21 3.82
N ILE A 52 -13.01 -6.33 3.23
CA ILE A 52 -12.53 -6.35 1.84
C ILE A 52 -13.72 -6.12 0.91
N ILE A 53 -13.66 -5.02 0.16
CA ILE A 53 -14.72 -4.56 -0.75
C ILE A 53 -14.38 -4.79 -2.22
N GLY A 54 -13.13 -5.14 -2.54
CA GLY A 54 -12.77 -5.60 -3.87
C GLY A 54 -11.31 -6.00 -4.04
N GLU A 55 -11.05 -6.62 -5.18
CA GLU A 55 -9.71 -6.89 -5.69
C GLU A 55 -9.63 -6.35 -7.12
N ILE A 56 -8.54 -5.65 -7.45
CA ILE A 56 -8.28 -5.11 -8.80
C ILE A 56 -6.96 -5.67 -9.30
N SER A 57 -6.93 -6.13 -10.55
CA SER A 57 -5.69 -6.42 -11.27
C SER A 57 -5.43 -5.32 -12.28
N GLU A 58 -4.32 -4.61 -12.15
CA GLU A 58 -3.97 -3.49 -13.02
C GLU A 58 -2.45 -3.46 -13.25
N ASN A 59 -2.03 -3.28 -14.51
CA ASN A 59 -0.62 -3.26 -14.93
C ASN A 59 0.25 -4.40 -14.33
N GLY A 60 -0.33 -5.60 -14.21
CA GLY A 60 0.35 -6.78 -13.65
C GLY A 60 0.49 -6.80 -12.13
N GLU A 61 -0.08 -5.84 -11.42
CA GLU A 61 -0.18 -5.81 -9.96
C GLU A 61 -1.59 -6.24 -9.52
N THR A 62 -1.71 -6.78 -8.31
CA THR A 62 -3.02 -7.07 -7.70
C THR A 62 -3.19 -6.23 -6.45
N PHE A 63 -4.29 -5.49 -6.38
CA PHE A 63 -4.67 -4.64 -5.26
C PHE A 63 -5.85 -5.25 -4.50
N VAL A 64 -5.82 -5.12 -3.18
CA VAL A 64 -6.92 -5.45 -2.28
C VAL A 64 -7.42 -4.16 -1.67
N ILE A 65 -8.70 -3.88 -1.87
CA ILE A 65 -9.37 -2.66 -1.44
C ILE A 65 -10.26 -3.03 -0.27
N TYR A 66 -10.12 -2.33 0.85
CA TYR A 66 -10.90 -2.58 2.06
C TYR A 66 -11.40 -1.27 2.68
N LYS A 67 -12.51 -1.38 3.40
CA LYS A 67 -13.06 -0.28 4.19
C LYS A 67 -12.56 -0.35 5.62
N LYS A 68 -12.43 0.80 6.26
CA LYS A 68 -12.03 0.89 7.67
C LYS A 68 -12.85 1.94 8.39
N GLN A 69 -13.53 1.56 9.45
CA GLN A 69 -14.20 2.51 10.32
C GLN A 69 -13.20 3.01 11.36
N VAL A 70 -12.95 4.32 11.36
CA VAL A 70 -12.13 5.02 12.36
C VAL A 70 -12.97 6.04 13.12
N GLU A 71 -12.39 6.70 14.12
CA GLU A 71 -13.11 7.66 14.96
C GLU A 71 -13.64 8.86 14.14
N GLU A 72 -12.88 9.28 13.14
CA GLU A 72 -13.19 10.42 12.29
C GLU A 72 -14.23 10.11 11.21
N GLY A 73 -14.43 8.83 10.87
CA GLY A 73 -15.39 8.41 9.87
C GLY A 73 -14.99 7.14 9.12
N LEU A 74 -15.40 7.05 7.85
CA LEU A 74 -15.21 5.89 7.01
C LEU A 74 -14.04 6.11 6.06
N GLY A 75 -13.07 5.20 6.11
CA GLY A 75 -11.89 5.19 5.24
C GLY A 75 -11.85 4.02 4.28
N VAL A 76 -10.97 4.14 3.31
CA VAL A 76 -10.59 3.13 2.33
C VAL A 76 -9.08 2.94 2.42
N GLY A 77 -8.67 1.70 2.60
CA GLY A 77 -7.29 1.26 2.48
C GLY A 77 -7.09 0.47 1.20
N VAL A 78 -5.86 0.53 0.68
CA VAL A 78 -5.45 -0.19 -0.52
C VAL A 78 -4.07 -0.76 -0.28
N SER A 79 -3.99 -2.08 -0.34
CA SER A 79 -2.71 -2.79 -0.30
C SER A 79 -2.54 -3.59 -1.58
N SER A 80 -1.30 -3.94 -1.90
CA SER A 80 -0.97 -4.77 -3.05
C SER A 80 -0.50 -6.16 -2.61
N ILE A 81 -0.68 -7.15 -3.49
CA ILE A 81 -0.09 -8.48 -3.35
C ILE A 81 1.19 -8.52 -4.16
N SER A 82 2.32 -8.58 -3.48
CA SER A 82 3.61 -8.82 -4.11
C SER A 82 3.74 -10.29 -4.47
N GLU A 83 4.22 -10.58 -5.67
CA GLU A 83 4.51 -11.95 -6.12
C GLU A 83 5.98 -12.08 -6.50
N GLN A 84 6.68 -13.03 -5.88
CA GLN A 84 8.07 -13.34 -6.18
C GLN A 84 8.35 -14.83 -5.98
N ASP A 85 9.00 -15.48 -6.96
CA ASP A 85 9.38 -16.89 -6.90
C ASP A 85 8.21 -17.83 -6.52
N GLY A 86 7.00 -17.51 -7.02
CA GLY A 86 5.76 -18.25 -6.72
C GLY A 86 5.25 -18.09 -5.29
N LYS A 87 5.75 -17.09 -4.55
CA LYS A 87 5.29 -16.72 -3.21
C LYS A 87 4.59 -15.37 -3.25
N PHE A 88 3.75 -15.14 -2.25
CA PHE A 88 2.88 -13.98 -2.15
C PHE A 88 3.11 -13.23 -0.85
N ALA A 89 3.09 -11.91 -0.86
CA ALA A 89 3.17 -11.10 0.34
C ALA A 89 2.18 -9.94 0.32
N TRP A 90 1.67 -9.59 1.50
CA TRP A 90 0.84 -8.42 1.68
C TRP A 90 1.76 -7.21 1.78
N TYR A 91 1.66 -6.28 0.84
CA TYR A 91 2.45 -5.07 0.82
C TYR A 91 1.54 -3.86 0.93
N ASP A 92 1.65 -3.17 2.05
CA ASP A 92 0.87 -1.99 2.36
C ASP A 92 1.79 -0.78 2.58
N PRO A 93 1.98 0.06 1.56
CA PRO A 93 2.89 1.20 1.64
C PRO A 93 2.24 2.45 2.26
N ASP A 94 0.91 2.54 2.27
CA ASP A 94 0.19 3.80 2.45
C ASP A 94 -0.70 3.83 3.70
N GLN A 95 -1.11 5.02 4.08
CA GLN A 95 -2.13 5.22 5.12
C GLN A 95 -3.54 5.17 4.52
N ASP A 96 -4.47 4.60 5.27
CA ASP A 96 -5.89 4.60 4.92
C ASP A 96 -6.41 6.03 4.70
N VAL A 97 -7.21 6.23 3.65
CA VAL A 97 -7.75 7.55 3.30
C VAL A 97 -9.23 7.60 3.64
N LEU A 98 -9.64 8.62 4.41
CA LEU A 98 -11.05 8.87 4.71
C LEU A 98 -11.82 9.20 3.41
N VAL A 99 -12.94 8.53 3.17
CA VAL A 99 -13.93 8.86 2.11
C VAL A 99 -15.18 9.52 2.68
N LYS A 100 -15.33 9.53 4.00
CA LYS A 100 -16.34 10.26 4.75
C LYS A 100 -15.76 10.69 6.09
N ASN A 101 -15.98 11.95 6.47
CA ASN A 101 -15.65 12.46 7.79
C ASN A 101 -16.92 12.88 8.53
N ASP A 102 -17.21 12.24 9.66
CA ASP A 102 -18.44 12.46 10.43
C ASP A 102 -18.45 13.82 11.16
N LYS A 103 -17.28 14.45 11.32
CA LYS A 103 -17.12 15.77 11.94
C LYS A 103 -17.28 16.93 10.93
N VAL A 104 -17.34 16.64 9.61
CA VAL A 104 -17.39 17.67 8.55
C VAL A 104 -18.64 17.52 7.67
N LYS A 105 -19.45 18.58 7.57
CA LYS A 105 -20.71 18.56 6.79
C LYS A 105 -20.52 18.46 5.27
N LYS A 106 -19.39 18.95 4.74
CA LYS A 106 -19.05 18.90 3.31
C LYS A 106 -17.68 18.24 3.18
N TYR A 107 -17.68 16.96 2.87
CA TYR A 107 -16.48 16.19 2.60
C TYR A 107 -16.36 15.94 1.08
N SER A 108 -15.15 15.79 0.57
CA SER A 108 -14.96 15.55 -0.88
C SER A 108 -15.67 14.27 -1.29
N SER A 109 -16.42 14.30 -2.39
CA SER A 109 -17.11 13.12 -2.94
C SER A 109 -16.17 12.18 -3.67
N GLN A 110 -15.03 12.67 -4.14
CA GLN A 110 -13.96 11.92 -4.81
C GLN A 110 -12.62 12.35 -4.20
N ILE A 111 -11.79 11.39 -3.83
CA ILE A 111 -10.46 11.60 -3.31
C ILE A 111 -9.49 10.75 -4.11
N SER A 112 -8.28 11.25 -4.31
CA SER A 112 -7.24 10.53 -5.01
C SER A 112 -5.90 10.66 -4.29
N TRP A 113 -5.10 9.59 -4.33
CA TRP A 113 -3.76 9.57 -3.78
C TRP A 113 -2.87 8.64 -4.61
N GLY A 114 -1.56 8.88 -4.54
CA GLY A 114 -0.56 8.01 -5.16
C GLY A 114 -0.24 6.82 -4.27
N THR A 115 0.04 5.67 -4.87
CA THR A 115 0.58 4.47 -4.21
C THR A 115 1.72 3.90 -5.04
N THR A 116 2.67 3.23 -4.40
CA THR A 116 3.79 2.55 -5.06
C THR A 116 3.81 1.10 -4.61
N THR A 117 3.76 0.14 -5.52
CA THR A 117 3.83 -1.28 -5.14
C THR A 117 5.26 -1.72 -4.86
N GLN A 118 5.43 -2.92 -4.29
CA GLN A 118 6.76 -3.47 -4.00
C GLN A 118 7.65 -3.61 -5.25
N SER A 119 7.05 -3.79 -6.44
CA SER A 119 7.77 -3.86 -7.71
C SER A 119 8.27 -2.48 -8.19
N GLY A 120 7.94 -1.40 -7.47
CA GLY A 120 8.31 -0.03 -7.79
C GLY A 120 7.38 0.64 -8.81
N LYS A 121 6.25 0.03 -9.15
CA LYS A 121 5.26 0.64 -10.04
C LYS A 121 4.39 1.61 -9.26
N GLU A 122 4.15 2.78 -9.86
CA GLU A 122 3.34 3.84 -9.27
C GLU A 122 1.94 3.86 -9.87
N PHE A 123 0.94 4.15 -9.02
CA PHE A 123 -0.46 4.22 -9.40
C PHE A 123 -1.12 5.40 -8.70
N THR A 124 -2.22 5.87 -9.28
CA THR A 124 -3.16 6.76 -8.61
C THR A 124 -4.43 5.98 -8.27
N VAL A 125 -4.78 5.98 -6.99
CA VAL A 125 -6.05 5.44 -6.50
C VAL A 125 -7.06 6.56 -6.46
N TYR A 126 -8.28 6.26 -6.89
CA TYR A 126 -9.45 7.12 -6.76
C TYR A 126 -10.50 6.38 -5.93
N ALA A 127 -11.05 7.04 -4.92
CA ALA A 127 -12.14 6.48 -4.14
C ALA A 127 -13.11 7.56 -3.67
N GLY A 128 -14.31 7.13 -3.29
CA GLY A 128 -15.30 8.04 -2.73
C GLY A 128 -16.58 7.32 -2.33
N LEU A 129 -17.55 8.11 -1.88
CA LEU A 129 -18.89 7.63 -1.54
C LEU A 129 -19.89 8.15 -2.56
N SER A 130 -20.78 7.28 -3.02
CA SER A 130 -21.87 7.63 -3.93
C SER A 130 -23.16 6.93 -3.52
N GLU A 131 -24.26 7.69 -3.54
CA GLU A 131 -25.62 7.11 -3.47
C GLU A 131 -26.06 6.59 -4.85
N ASP A 132 -25.49 7.12 -5.93
CA ASP A 132 -25.65 6.58 -7.28
C ASP A 132 -24.94 5.23 -7.39
N GLN A 133 -25.62 4.26 -7.98
CA GLN A 133 -25.12 2.91 -8.25
C GLN A 133 -24.22 2.85 -9.49
N SER A 134 -24.08 3.96 -10.23
CA SER A 134 -23.21 4.08 -11.40
C SER A 134 -22.48 5.44 -11.43
N PRO A 135 -21.67 5.74 -10.40
CA PRO A 135 -20.92 6.99 -10.37
C PRO A 135 -19.88 7.02 -11.50
N LEU A 136 -19.44 8.22 -11.84
CA LEU A 136 -18.34 8.42 -12.77
C LEU A 136 -17.17 9.05 -12.02
N VAL A 137 -15.98 8.50 -12.24
CA VAL A 137 -14.72 9.01 -11.69
C VAL A 137 -14.03 9.82 -12.77
N LYS A 138 -13.71 11.08 -12.45
CA LYS A 138 -12.89 11.92 -13.32
C LYS A 138 -11.44 11.73 -12.98
N THR A 139 -10.66 11.25 -13.94
CA THR A 139 -9.20 11.20 -13.87
C THR A 139 -8.61 12.28 -14.78
N PRO A 140 -7.30 12.58 -14.68
CA PRO A 140 -6.65 13.51 -15.60
C PRO A 140 -6.75 13.09 -17.06
N THR A 141 -6.95 11.80 -17.34
CA THR A 141 -6.93 11.25 -18.70
C THR A 141 -8.31 10.95 -19.26
N SER A 142 -9.31 10.66 -18.42
CA SER A 142 -10.63 10.24 -18.87
C SER A 142 -11.69 10.32 -17.77
N GLU A 143 -12.93 10.01 -18.14
CA GLU A 143 -14.02 9.73 -17.21
C GLU A 143 -14.33 8.24 -17.27
N VAL A 144 -14.31 7.55 -16.12
CA VAL A 144 -14.39 6.09 -16.05
C VAL A 144 -15.51 5.64 -15.13
N SER A 145 -16.07 4.45 -15.40
CA SER A 145 -16.97 3.76 -14.47
C SER A 145 -16.12 2.96 -13.46
N PRO A 146 -16.14 3.32 -12.17
CA PRO A 146 -15.37 2.62 -11.14
C PRO A 146 -16.03 1.31 -10.73
N THR A 147 -15.30 0.50 -9.96
CA THR A 147 -15.91 -0.57 -9.17
C THR A 147 -16.66 0.04 -7.99
N ILE A 148 -17.79 -0.56 -7.57
CA ILE A 148 -18.59 -0.08 -6.43
C ILE A 148 -19.00 -1.22 -5.50
N ASP A 149 -18.75 -1.06 -4.20
CA ASP A 149 -19.38 -1.86 -3.16
C ASP A 149 -20.79 -1.34 -2.90
N LYS A 150 -21.77 -2.01 -3.51
CA LYS A 150 -23.18 -1.62 -3.42
C LYS A 150 -23.73 -1.59 -1.99
N LYS A 151 -23.09 -2.27 -1.04
CA LYS A 151 -23.53 -2.28 0.37
C LYS A 151 -23.23 -0.96 1.06
N THR A 152 -22.09 -0.35 0.75
CA THR A 152 -21.61 0.88 1.41
C THR A 152 -21.69 2.11 0.54
N GLY A 153 -21.81 1.94 -0.79
CA GLY A 153 -21.71 3.03 -1.75
C GLY A 153 -20.27 3.49 -1.99
N ILE A 154 -19.28 2.80 -1.41
CA ILE A 154 -17.87 3.08 -1.70
C ILE A 154 -17.59 2.66 -3.14
N TYR A 155 -17.11 3.60 -3.94
CA TYR A 155 -16.55 3.31 -5.26
C TYR A 155 -15.03 3.49 -5.25
N PHE A 156 -14.35 2.77 -6.14
CA PHE A 156 -12.90 2.84 -6.29
C PHE A 156 -12.44 2.50 -7.72
N TYR A 157 -11.35 3.15 -8.12
CA TYR A 157 -10.66 2.95 -9.39
C TYR A 157 -9.16 3.14 -9.18
N ILE A 158 -8.34 2.39 -9.91
CA ILE A 158 -6.87 2.49 -9.84
C ILE A 158 -6.37 2.63 -11.27
N GLU A 159 -5.49 3.60 -11.51
CA GLU A 159 -4.83 3.77 -12.80
C GLU A 159 -3.30 3.82 -12.63
N PRO A 160 -2.52 3.23 -13.55
CA PRO A 160 -1.07 3.34 -13.52
C PRO A 160 -0.61 4.77 -13.84
N ASN A 161 0.41 5.24 -13.13
CA ASN A 161 1.12 6.45 -13.51
C ASN A 161 1.97 6.17 -14.77
N LYS A 162 2.05 7.15 -15.67
CA LYS A 162 2.82 7.04 -16.93
C LYS A 162 4.31 7.27 -16.73
#